data_AF-A0A7X9HI34-F1
#
_entry.id   AF-A0A7X9HI34-F1
#
_cell.length_a   1.000
_cell.length_b   1.000
_cell.length_c   1.000
_cell.angle_alpha   90.00
_cell.angle_beta   90.00
_cell.angle_gamma   90.00
#
_symmetry.space_group_name_H-M   'P 1'
#
loop_
_entity.id
_entity.type
_entity.pdbx_description
1 polymer ?
#
loop_
_entity_poly.entity_id
_entity_poly.type
_entity_poly.pdbx_seq_one_letter_code
_entity_poly.pdbx_strand_id
1 'polypeptide(L)'
;LTIIDALFGGSEHELHRPVKWAMAPFNNNYCNSIFLGQDQVALESVCYDFLRTEFSALNPGWNGVDDYLHQAASSANWPTGIVYDPDDTGSPIPSLGVHEHWNNATDKQYSRNLKTGNGIELATWPENLVITVGIHDNKASFSQIRIYPNPAHDIAYLQVHSERNAEMEVQIIQLNGKMIRKSAGYIISSGESTIPFTLQYLEPGMYLCRVLVKNPAKTDVFTERIQVVK
;
A
#
# COMPACT_ATOMS: atom_id res chain seq x y z
N LEU A 1 14.13 -9.53 7.46
CA LEU A 1 13.08 -9.09 6.51
C LEU A 1 12.31 -10.34 6.13
N THR A 2 11.02 -10.35 6.40
CA THR A 2 10.09 -11.44 6.09
C THR A 2 9.16 -10.99 4.97
N ILE A 3 8.89 -11.89 4.03
CA ILE A 3 8.09 -11.63 2.83
C ILE A 3 7.05 -12.73 2.72
N ILE A 4 5.80 -12.35 2.53
CA ILE A 4 4.71 -13.28 2.22
C ILE A 4 4.23 -12.98 0.81
N ASP A 5 4.40 -13.97 -0.07
CA ASP A 5 3.79 -13.99 -1.39
C ASP A 5 2.36 -14.50 -1.25
N ALA A 6 1.41 -13.56 -1.19
CA ALA A 6 -0.01 -13.82 -1.05
C ALA A 6 -0.71 -13.71 -2.41
N LEU A 7 -0.11 -14.28 -3.47
CA LEU A 7 -0.76 -14.37 -4.78
C LEU A 7 -2.10 -15.12 -4.68
N PHE A 8 -2.10 -16.24 -3.97
CA PHE A 8 -3.27 -17.10 -3.74
C PHE A 8 -3.50 -17.32 -2.25
N GLY A 9 -4.74 -17.10 -1.78
CA GLY A 9 -5.18 -17.40 -0.42
C GLY A 9 -6.34 -18.38 -0.43
N GLY A 10 -6.43 -19.22 0.61
CA GLY A 10 -7.45 -20.26 0.78
C GLY A 10 -8.07 -20.22 2.16
N SER A 11 -9.22 -20.89 2.32
CA SER A 11 -10.00 -20.85 3.55
C SER A 11 -9.46 -21.75 4.66
N GLU A 12 -9.40 -23.06 4.42
CA GLU A 12 -9.32 -24.03 5.53
C GLU A 12 -8.62 -25.35 5.20
N HIS A 13 -8.34 -25.63 3.93
CA HIS A 13 -7.63 -26.85 3.53
C HIS A 13 -6.64 -26.60 2.40
N GLU A 14 -5.43 -27.12 2.59
CA GLU A 14 -4.33 -27.10 1.62
C GLU A 14 -4.69 -27.80 0.28
N LEU A 15 -5.69 -28.69 0.31
CA LEU A 15 -6.15 -29.45 -0.87
C LEU A 15 -7.21 -28.72 -1.69
N HIS A 16 -7.77 -27.62 -1.20
CA HIS A 16 -8.75 -26.84 -1.95
C HIS A 16 -8.06 -25.90 -2.93
N ARG A 17 -8.70 -25.72 -4.08
CA ARG A 17 -8.26 -24.74 -5.09
C ARG A 17 -8.24 -23.32 -4.50
N PRO A 18 -7.34 -22.45 -4.96
CA PRO A 18 -7.37 -21.03 -4.62
C PRO A 18 -8.76 -20.44 -4.81
N VAL A 19 -9.21 -19.64 -3.84
CA VAL A 19 -10.50 -18.97 -3.88
C VAL A 19 -10.32 -17.48 -4.09
N LYS A 20 -11.34 -16.85 -4.66
CA LYS A 20 -11.43 -15.40 -4.75
C LYS A 20 -11.92 -14.85 -3.43
N TRP A 21 -11.38 -13.71 -3.04
CA TRP A 21 -11.66 -13.04 -1.80
C TRP A 21 -12.72 -11.96 -2.03
N ALA A 22 -13.79 -11.99 -1.26
CA ALA A 22 -14.90 -11.06 -1.35
C ALA A 22 -14.58 -9.72 -0.69
N MET A 23 -13.77 -9.72 0.38
CA MET A 23 -13.47 -8.51 1.14
C MET A 23 -12.75 -7.46 0.30
N ALA A 24 -12.97 -6.19 0.62
CA ALA A 24 -12.15 -5.11 0.10
C ALA A 24 -10.72 -5.23 0.66
N PRO A 25 -9.68 -5.03 -0.18
CA PRO A 25 -9.74 -4.46 -1.53
C PRO A 25 -9.86 -5.46 -2.69
N PHE A 26 -9.95 -6.75 -2.41
CA PHE A 26 -9.89 -7.80 -3.43
C PHE A 26 -11.16 -7.88 -4.28
N ASN A 27 -12.33 -7.60 -3.71
CA ASN A 27 -13.60 -7.42 -4.42
C ASN A 27 -13.90 -8.55 -5.44
N ASN A 28 -13.97 -9.80 -4.95
CA ASN A 28 -14.13 -11.02 -5.75
C ASN A 28 -12.96 -11.31 -6.71
N ASN A 29 -11.74 -11.02 -6.27
CA ASN A 29 -10.50 -11.36 -6.98
C ASN A 29 -9.56 -12.15 -6.07
N TYR A 30 -8.48 -12.71 -6.61
CA TYR A 30 -7.45 -13.32 -5.77
C TYR A 30 -6.77 -12.26 -4.90
N CYS A 31 -6.14 -12.71 -3.80
CA CYS A 31 -5.45 -11.80 -2.88
C CYS A 31 -4.38 -10.97 -3.60
N ASN A 32 -3.63 -11.56 -4.56
CA ASN A 32 -2.72 -10.83 -5.46
C ASN A 32 -1.82 -9.80 -4.74
N SER A 33 -1.32 -10.16 -3.56
CA SER A 33 -0.67 -9.22 -2.64
C SER A 33 0.72 -9.70 -2.24
N ILE A 34 1.56 -8.75 -1.83
CA ILE A 34 2.84 -9.02 -1.18
C ILE A 34 2.82 -8.29 0.17
N PHE A 35 3.05 -9.03 1.25
CA PHE A 35 3.22 -8.46 2.59
C PHE A 35 4.68 -8.51 3.00
N LEU A 36 5.16 -7.45 3.65
CA LEU A 36 6.57 -7.26 4.00
C LEU A 36 6.69 -6.70 5.42
N GLY A 37 7.59 -7.25 6.22
CA GLY A 37 7.83 -6.79 7.59
C GLY A 37 9.20 -7.18 8.13
N GLN A 38 9.75 -6.40 9.06
CA GLN A 38 10.95 -6.80 9.82
C GLN A 38 10.60 -7.63 11.05
N ASP A 39 9.44 -7.39 11.64
CA ASP A 39 8.86 -8.17 12.73
C ASP A 39 7.95 -9.24 12.12
N GLN A 40 8.33 -10.51 12.30
CA GLN A 40 7.57 -11.65 11.78
C GLN A 40 6.23 -11.82 12.51
N VAL A 41 6.19 -11.62 13.83
CA VAL A 41 4.97 -11.76 14.64
C VAL A 41 3.94 -10.72 14.21
N ALA A 42 4.39 -9.48 13.97
CA ALA A 42 3.54 -8.42 13.45
C ALA A 42 3.01 -8.75 12.05
N LEU A 43 3.87 -9.27 11.16
CA LEU A 43 3.48 -9.62 9.80
C LEU A 43 2.42 -10.73 9.78
N GLU A 44 2.61 -11.77 10.59
CA GLU A 44 1.66 -12.87 10.70
C GLU A 44 0.35 -12.44 11.37
N SER A 45 0.40 -11.49 12.33
CA SER A 45 -0.80 -10.86 12.92
C SER A 45 -1.64 -10.15 11.86
N VAL A 46 -1.00 -9.41 10.95
CA VAL A 46 -1.68 -8.77 9.82
C VAL A 46 -2.31 -9.81 8.90
N CYS A 47 -1.55 -10.83 8.47
CA CYS A 47 -2.08 -11.86 7.59
C CYS A 47 -3.23 -12.64 8.23
N TYR A 48 -3.16 -12.90 9.53
CA TYR A 48 -4.24 -13.52 10.29
C TYR A 48 -5.51 -12.68 10.29
N ASP A 49 -5.41 -11.37 10.50
CA ASP A 49 -6.56 -10.46 10.44
C ASP A 49 -7.28 -10.50 9.07
N PHE A 50 -6.51 -10.59 7.98
CA PHE A 50 -7.07 -10.79 6.63
C PHE A 50 -7.80 -12.13 6.51
N LEU A 51 -7.19 -13.24 6.96
CA LEU A 51 -7.79 -14.58 6.88
C LEU A 51 -9.07 -14.70 7.71
N ARG A 52 -9.05 -14.26 8.98
CA ARG A 52 -10.24 -14.33 9.85
C ARG A 52 -11.37 -13.42 9.40
N THR A 53 -11.06 -12.37 8.64
CA THR A 53 -12.07 -11.44 8.12
C THR A 53 -12.72 -11.99 6.86
N GLU A 54 -11.92 -12.47 5.90
CA GLU A 54 -12.44 -13.10 4.70
C GLU A 54 -13.22 -14.39 5.01
N PHE A 55 -12.66 -15.22 5.88
CA PHE A 55 -13.18 -16.55 6.20
C PHE A 55 -13.74 -16.63 7.61
N SER A 56 -14.44 -15.58 8.04
CA SER A 56 -15.00 -15.45 9.40
C SER A 56 -15.96 -16.59 9.80
N ALA A 57 -16.57 -17.27 8.83
CA ALA A 57 -17.44 -18.42 9.07
C ALA A 57 -16.69 -19.77 9.17
N LEU A 58 -15.36 -19.77 9.00
CA LEU A 58 -14.52 -20.97 8.89
C LEU A 58 -13.41 -20.96 9.95
N ASN A 59 -12.50 -21.92 9.84
CA ASN A 59 -11.47 -22.23 10.83
C ASN A 59 -10.62 -21.03 11.28
N PRO A 60 -10.26 -20.03 10.45
CA PRO A 60 -9.46 -18.89 10.92
C PRO A 60 -10.13 -18.05 12.03
N GLY A 61 -11.45 -18.21 12.26
CA GLY A 61 -12.17 -17.58 13.37
C GLY A 61 -12.28 -18.43 14.63
N TRP A 62 -11.68 -19.63 14.66
CA TRP A 62 -11.74 -20.52 15.83
C TRP A 62 -10.77 -20.07 16.92
N ASN A 63 -11.16 -20.28 18.18
CA ASN A 63 -10.29 -19.97 19.31
C ASN A 63 -8.99 -20.79 19.24
N GLY A 64 -7.87 -20.12 19.48
CA GLY A 64 -6.55 -20.73 19.57
C GLY A 64 -5.76 -20.77 18.26
N VAL A 65 -6.32 -20.28 17.15
CA VAL A 65 -5.60 -20.20 15.87
C VAL A 65 -4.41 -19.24 15.95
N ASP A 66 -4.53 -18.16 16.72
CA ASP A 66 -3.51 -17.15 16.99
C ASP A 66 -2.82 -17.30 18.36
N ASP A 67 -3.04 -18.41 19.09
CA ASP A 67 -2.38 -18.66 20.38
C ASP A 67 -0.85 -18.62 20.26
N TYR A 68 -0.31 -19.10 19.15
CA TYR A 68 1.12 -19.06 18.90
C TYR A 68 1.64 -17.62 18.74
N LEU A 69 0.82 -16.68 18.23
CA LEU A 69 1.16 -15.26 18.14
C LEU A 69 1.11 -14.60 19.52
N HIS A 70 0.11 -14.95 20.35
CA HIS A 70 0.06 -14.52 21.75
C HIS A 70 1.28 -15.00 22.54
N GLN A 71 1.71 -16.25 22.32
CA GLN A 71 2.91 -16.81 22.92
C GLN A 71 4.17 -16.10 22.41
N ALA A 72 4.31 -15.90 21.10
CA ALA A 72 5.46 -15.21 20.54
C ALA A 72 5.58 -13.76 21.03
N ALA A 73 4.46 -13.06 21.19
CA ALA A 73 4.44 -11.65 21.54
C ALA A 73 4.66 -11.34 23.02
N SER A 74 4.53 -12.31 23.92
CA SER A 74 4.71 -12.07 25.35
C SER A 74 5.17 -13.30 26.12
N SER A 75 6.24 -13.14 26.88
CA SER A 75 6.73 -14.17 27.82
C SER A 75 5.75 -14.55 28.92
N ALA A 76 4.73 -13.72 29.19
CA ALA A 76 3.65 -14.05 30.12
C ALA A 76 2.82 -15.27 29.67
N ASN A 77 2.84 -15.58 28.37
CA ASN A 77 2.11 -16.69 27.77
C ASN A 77 2.98 -17.94 27.56
N TRP A 78 4.26 -17.92 27.96
CA TRP A 78 5.14 -19.06 27.76
C TRP A 78 4.87 -20.19 28.77
N PRO A 79 5.04 -21.46 28.34
CA PRO A 79 5.00 -22.58 29.27
C PRO A 79 6.01 -22.43 30.40
N THR A 80 5.67 -22.95 31.57
CA THR A 80 6.57 -22.92 32.73
C THR A 80 7.90 -23.60 32.41
N GLY A 81 9.01 -22.94 32.79
CA GLY A 81 10.36 -23.43 32.55
C GLY A 81 10.96 -23.03 31.19
N ILE A 82 10.20 -22.34 30.35
CA ILE A 82 10.72 -21.75 29.11
C ILE A 82 11.22 -20.33 29.40
N VAL A 83 12.49 -20.11 29.08
CA VAL A 83 13.15 -18.80 29.10
C VAL A 83 13.84 -18.64 27.75
N TYR A 84 13.51 -17.58 27.03
CA TYR A 84 14.11 -17.31 25.73
C TYR A 84 15.23 -16.28 25.86
N ASP A 85 16.46 -16.80 25.90
CA ASP A 85 17.71 -16.05 25.98
C ASP A 85 18.65 -16.62 24.90
N PRO A 86 18.48 -16.19 23.63
CA PRO A 86 19.16 -16.82 22.50
C PRO A 86 20.66 -16.49 22.44
N ASP A 87 21.11 -15.44 23.14
CA ASP A 87 22.51 -15.02 23.19
C ASP A 87 23.24 -15.44 24.48
N ASP A 88 22.54 -16.18 25.35
CA ASP A 88 23.06 -16.72 26.63
C ASP A 88 23.68 -15.63 27.52
N THR A 89 23.09 -14.44 27.50
CA THR A 89 23.58 -13.28 28.27
C THR A 89 23.06 -13.24 29.70
N GLY A 90 22.11 -14.11 30.03
CA GLY A 90 21.34 -14.07 31.28
C GLY A 90 20.22 -13.02 31.26
N SER A 91 19.94 -12.41 30.11
CA SER A 91 18.91 -11.37 29.93
C SER A 91 17.84 -11.84 28.94
N PRO A 92 16.81 -12.56 29.41
CA PRO A 92 15.78 -13.07 28.54
C PRO A 92 15.02 -11.94 27.85
N ILE A 93 14.73 -12.10 26.57
CA ILE A 93 13.88 -11.14 25.88
C ILE A 93 12.42 -11.33 26.28
N PRO A 94 11.64 -10.25 26.44
CA PRO A 94 10.25 -10.34 26.90
C PRO A 94 9.27 -10.73 25.80
N SER A 95 9.68 -10.66 24.52
CA SER A 95 8.84 -10.81 23.34
C SER A 95 9.68 -11.08 22.10
N LEU A 96 9.14 -11.84 21.15
CA LEU A 96 9.70 -12.08 19.82
C LEU A 96 9.19 -11.09 18.76
N GLY A 97 8.17 -10.30 19.09
CA GLY A 97 7.55 -9.34 18.18
C GLY A 97 6.17 -8.88 18.67
N VAL A 98 5.50 -8.05 17.89
CA VAL A 98 4.22 -7.45 18.29
C VAL A 98 3.05 -8.28 17.75
N HIS A 99 2.12 -8.64 18.62
CA HIS A 99 0.82 -9.19 18.23
C HIS A 99 -0.31 -8.28 18.70
N GLU A 100 -1.16 -7.87 17.77
CA GLU A 100 -2.39 -7.13 18.01
C GLU A 100 -3.31 -7.30 16.79
N HIS A 101 -4.58 -6.93 16.96
CA HIS A 101 -5.56 -6.90 15.88
C HIS A 101 -5.83 -5.48 15.43
N TRP A 102 -6.24 -5.33 14.17
CA TRP A 102 -6.79 -4.07 13.70
C TRP A 102 -8.08 -3.70 14.44
N ASN A 103 -8.47 -2.44 14.38
CA ASN A 103 -9.71 -1.92 14.94
C ASN A 103 -10.98 -2.51 14.29
N ASN A 104 -11.02 -2.61 12.96
CA ASN A 104 -12.14 -3.19 12.21
C ASN A 104 -11.73 -3.55 10.77
N ALA A 105 -12.54 -4.40 10.13
CA ALA A 105 -12.31 -4.93 8.78
C ALA A 105 -12.34 -3.87 7.66
N THR A 106 -12.95 -2.70 7.89
CA THR A 106 -13.02 -1.61 6.93
C THR A 106 -11.74 -0.80 6.97
N ASP A 107 -11.39 -0.27 8.15
CA ASP A 107 -10.28 0.67 8.32
C ASP A 107 -8.92 -0.02 8.41
N LYS A 108 -8.87 -1.24 8.97
CA LYS A 108 -7.66 -2.07 9.10
C LYS A 108 -6.50 -1.36 9.81
N GLN A 109 -6.81 -0.56 10.83
CA GLN A 109 -5.81 0.23 11.56
C GLN A 109 -5.38 -0.44 12.86
N TYR A 110 -4.08 -0.40 13.10
CA TYR A 110 -3.42 -0.92 14.29
C TYR A 110 -3.00 0.20 15.25
N SER A 111 -2.40 -0.12 16.41
CA SER A 111 -2.17 0.86 17.47
C SER A 111 -1.27 2.03 17.04
N ARG A 112 -0.30 1.80 16.15
CA ARG A 112 0.55 2.86 15.59
C ARG A 112 -0.18 3.67 14.51
N ASN A 113 -1.02 3.04 13.68
CA ASN A 113 -1.92 3.78 12.77
C ASN A 113 -2.87 4.70 13.55
N LEU A 114 -3.35 4.26 14.72
CA LEU A 114 -4.31 4.96 15.58
C LEU A 114 -3.65 5.94 16.55
N LYS A 115 -2.32 5.97 16.64
CA LYS A 115 -1.54 6.76 17.63
C LYS A 115 -1.93 6.45 19.09
N THR A 116 -2.39 5.24 19.35
CA THR A 116 -2.72 4.75 20.70
C THR A 116 -1.58 3.93 21.32
N GLY A 117 -0.59 3.53 20.50
CA GLY A 117 0.57 2.76 20.95
C GLY A 117 1.68 2.71 19.91
N ASN A 118 2.73 1.95 20.23
CA ASN A 118 3.91 1.74 19.38
C ASN A 118 3.89 0.36 18.69
N GLY A 119 2.71 -0.24 18.51
CA GLY A 119 2.58 -1.56 17.90
C GLY A 119 2.66 -1.52 16.38
N ILE A 120 1.77 -2.25 15.72
CA ILE A 120 1.78 -2.45 14.28
C ILE A 120 1.35 -1.16 13.57
N GLU A 121 2.00 -0.86 12.46
CA GLU A 121 1.55 0.11 11.46
C GLU A 121 1.39 -0.62 10.13
N LEU A 122 0.15 -0.75 9.67
CA LEU A 122 -0.11 -1.25 8.32
C LEU A 122 -0.02 -0.09 7.33
N ALA A 123 0.96 -0.16 6.43
CA ALA A 123 1.10 0.74 5.29
C ALA A 123 0.77 -0.02 3.99
N THR A 124 0.16 0.66 3.02
CA THR A 124 -0.29 0.02 1.78
C THR A 124 0.10 0.81 0.54
N TRP A 125 0.15 0.11 -0.59
CA TRP A 125 0.25 0.72 -1.91
C TRP A 125 -0.77 0.09 -2.86
N PRO A 126 -1.67 0.87 -3.48
CA PRO A 126 -1.89 2.30 -3.26
C PRO A 126 -2.31 2.62 -1.81
N GLU A 127 -1.99 3.82 -1.33
CA GLU A 127 -2.10 4.20 0.10
C GLU A 127 -3.55 4.23 0.64
N ASN A 128 -4.55 4.21 -0.25
CA ASN A 128 -5.96 4.25 0.10
C ASN A 128 -6.57 2.87 0.45
N LEU A 129 -5.78 1.79 0.49
CA LEU A 129 -6.28 0.45 0.83
C LEU A 129 -6.49 0.27 2.35
N VAL A 130 -5.87 1.11 3.17
CA VAL A 130 -6.06 1.20 4.63
C VAL A 130 -6.54 2.61 4.94
N ILE A 131 -7.76 2.73 5.47
CA ILE A 131 -8.33 4.04 5.81
C ILE A 131 -7.68 4.48 7.11
N THR A 132 -6.77 5.45 7.03
CA THR A 132 -6.20 6.06 8.23
C THR A 132 -7.22 7.04 8.81
N VAL A 133 -8.15 6.56 9.65
CA VAL A 133 -9.03 7.44 10.45
C VAL A 133 -8.15 8.17 11.46
N GLY A 134 -7.86 9.45 11.17
CA GLY A 134 -6.97 10.29 11.96
C GLY A 134 -6.40 11.47 11.16
N ILE A 135 -6.36 11.33 9.84
CA ILE A 135 -6.27 12.43 8.89
C ILE A 135 -7.31 12.07 7.84
N HIS A 136 -8.33 12.90 7.64
CA HIS A 136 -8.99 12.88 6.35
C HIS A 136 -7.89 13.18 5.35
N ASP A 137 -7.33 12.14 4.75
CA ASP A 137 -6.43 12.30 3.63
C ASP A 137 -7.27 13.08 2.65
N ASN A 138 -6.89 14.34 2.52
CA ASN A 138 -7.65 15.37 1.85
C ASN A 138 -7.83 14.79 0.45
N LYS A 139 -9.03 14.25 0.11
CA LYS A 139 -9.29 13.44 -1.09
C LYS A 139 -8.34 13.84 -2.20
N ALA A 140 -7.59 12.87 -2.73
CA ALA A 140 -6.55 13.11 -3.74
C ALA A 140 -6.99 14.25 -4.65
N SER A 141 -6.16 15.29 -4.79
CA SER A 141 -6.60 16.54 -5.43
C SER A 141 -7.09 16.32 -6.87
N PHE A 142 -6.78 15.17 -7.46
CA PHE A 142 -7.25 14.70 -8.74
C PHE A 142 -8.13 13.46 -8.67
N SER A 143 -9.20 13.46 -9.47
CA SER A 143 -10.03 12.29 -9.71
C SER A 143 -9.66 11.58 -11.03
N GLN A 144 -8.98 12.26 -11.96
CA GLN A 144 -8.59 11.68 -13.24
C GLN A 144 -7.39 12.39 -13.87
N ILE A 145 -6.42 11.61 -14.36
CA ILE A 145 -5.32 12.09 -15.21
C ILE A 145 -5.25 11.20 -16.46
N ARG A 146 -5.13 11.81 -17.63
CA ARG A 146 -4.96 11.11 -18.90
C ARG A 146 -3.98 11.85 -19.80
N ILE A 147 -3.18 11.09 -20.55
CA ILE A 147 -2.27 11.63 -21.56
C ILE A 147 -2.71 11.21 -22.97
N TYR A 148 -2.78 12.16 -23.90
CA TYR A 148 -3.21 11.91 -25.28
C TYR A 148 -2.59 12.92 -26.27
N PRO A 149 -2.39 12.55 -27.55
CA PRO A 149 -2.48 11.19 -28.06
C PRO A 149 -1.38 10.32 -27.45
N ASN A 150 -1.61 9.02 -27.39
CA ASN A 150 -0.60 8.03 -27.02
C ASN A 150 -0.79 6.81 -27.94
N PRO A 151 0.11 6.56 -28.91
CA PRO A 151 1.41 7.21 -29.13
C PRO A 151 1.34 8.70 -29.54
N ALA A 152 2.37 9.48 -29.19
CA ALA A 152 2.48 10.91 -29.45
C ALA A 152 3.67 11.23 -30.35
N HIS A 153 3.52 12.25 -31.21
CA HIS A 153 4.60 12.77 -32.05
C HIS A 153 5.31 13.94 -31.34
N ASP A 154 5.11 15.18 -31.81
CA ASP A 154 5.79 16.36 -31.26
C ASP A 154 5.13 16.93 -30.01
N ILE A 155 3.85 16.68 -29.82
CA ILE A 155 3.04 17.24 -28.73
C ILE A 155 2.11 16.16 -28.17
N ALA A 156 2.00 16.13 -26.83
CA ALA A 156 0.93 15.46 -26.12
C ALA A 156 0.23 16.44 -25.16
N TYR A 157 -0.94 16.03 -24.69
CA TYR A 157 -1.82 16.76 -23.80
C TYR A 157 -2.10 15.91 -22.56
N LEU A 158 -2.01 16.52 -21.39
CA LEU A 158 -2.38 15.94 -20.11
C LEU A 158 -3.69 16.59 -19.71
N GLN A 159 -4.76 15.81 -19.77
CA GLN A 159 -6.04 16.19 -19.18
C GLN A 159 -6.01 15.79 -17.71
N VAL A 160 -6.29 16.76 -16.87
CA VAL A 160 -6.34 16.63 -15.42
C VAL A 160 -7.70 17.11 -14.96
N HIS A 161 -8.41 16.29 -14.19
CA HIS A 161 -9.60 16.72 -13.46
C HIS A 161 -9.25 16.93 -11.99
N SER A 162 -9.33 18.18 -11.54
CA SER A 162 -9.03 18.58 -10.17
C SER A 162 -10.28 18.87 -9.38
N GLU A 163 -10.39 18.32 -8.17
CA GLU A 163 -11.52 18.64 -7.29
C GLU A 163 -11.37 20.05 -6.68
N ARG A 164 -10.14 20.57 -6.58
CA ARG A 164 -9.81 21.87 -5.97
C ARG A 164 -8.67 22.57 -6.71
N ASN A 165 -8.40 23.83 -6.35
CA ASN A 165 -7.20 24.50 -6.84
C ASN A 165 -5.95 23.82 -6.25
N ALA A 166 -4.95 23.54 -7.09
CA ALA A 166 -3.73 22.85 -6.67
C ALA A 166 -2.51 23.35 -7.45
N GLU A 167 -1.32 23.16 -6.87
CA GLU A 167 -0.06 23.30 -7.59
C GLU A 167 0.39 21.91 -8.04
N MET A 168 0.70 21.75 -9.33
CA MET A 168 1.20 20.49 -9.87
C MET A 168 2.53 20.66 -10.59
N GLU A 169 3.32 19.60 -10.63
CA GLU A 169 4.57 19.50 -11.37
C GLU A 169 4.52 18.26 -12.25
N VAL A 170 4.99 18.38 -13.48
CA VAL A 170 5.05 17.26 -14.42
C VAL A 170 6.49 16.92 -14.72
N GLN A 171 6.81 15.63 -14.65
CA GLN A 171 8.13 15.06 -14.89
C GLN A 171 8.05 14.02 -16.00
N ILE A 172 9.02 14.03 -16.90
CA ILE A 172 9.22 12.97 -17.90
C ILE A 172 10.44 12.15 -17.48
N ILE A 173 10.24 10.85 -17.33
CA ILE A 173 11.22 9.90 -16.79
C ILE A 173 11.38 8.76 -17.80
N GLN A 174 12.62 8.33 -18.05
CA GLN A 174 12.88 7.10 -18.80
C GLN A 174 12.45 5.87 -17.99
N LEU A 175 12.26 4.72 -18.66
CA LEU A 175 11.90 3.47 -17.98
C LEU A 175 12.97 2.97 -16.98
N ASN A 176 14.22 3.42 -17.13
CA ASN A 176 15.30 3.15 -16.17
C ASN A 176 15.30 4.09 -14.94
N GLY A 177 14.31 4.98 -14.82
CA GLY A 177 14.19 5.93 -13.71
C GLY A 177 14.94 7.26 -13.90
N LYS A 178 15.71 7.44 -14.98
CA LYS A 178 16.39 8.72 -15.25
C LYS A 178 15.37 9.80 -15.60
N MET A 179 15.33 10.87 -14.81
CA MET A 179 14.53 12.06 -15.10
C MET A 179 15.13 12.82 -16.29
N ILE A 180 14.31 13.05 -17.31
CA ILE A 180 14.69 13.79 -18.53
C ILE A 180 14.26 15.24 -18.44
N ARG A 181 13.07 15.49 -17.89
CA ARG A 181 12.54 16.84 -17.74
C ARG A 181 11.66 16.95 -16.50
N LYS A 182 11.64 18.16 -15.95
CA LYS A 182 10.73 18.62 -14.91
C LYS A 182 10.17 19.97 -15.35
N SER A 183 8.85 20.14 -15.25
CA SER A 183 8.18 21.40 -15.59
C SER A 183 8.40 22.45 -14.50
N ALA A 184 8.18 23.72 -14.83
CA ALA A 184 7.81 24.68 -13.81
C ALA A 184 6.46 24.25 -13.20
N GLY A 185 6.23 24.58 -11.93
CA GLY A 185 4.94 24.29 -11.28
C GLY A 185 3.79 24.96 -12.04
N TYR A 186 2.70 24.23 -12.23
CA TYR A 186 1.46 24.73 -12.79
C TYR A 186 0.48 24.98 -11.65
N ILE A 187 -0.15 26.15 -11.66
CA ILE A 187 -1.33 26.41 -10.83
C ILE A 187 -2.53 26.01 -11.67
N ILE A 188 -3.32 25.08 -11.15
CA ILE A 188 -4.54 24.59 -11.80
C ILE A 188 -5.74 24.91 -10.92
N SER A 189 -6.86 25.22 -11.57
CA SER A 189 -8.12 25.46 -10.89
C SER A 189 -8.90 24.15 -10.71
N SER A 190 -9.86 24.15 -9.79
CA SER A 190 -10.89 23.11 -9.73
C SER A 190 -11.58 22.96 -11.10
N GLY A 191 -11.87 21.72 -11.49
CA GLY A 191 -12.42 21.35 -12.80
C GLY A 191 -11.39 20.72 -13.73
N GLU A 192 -11.71 20.69 -15.03
CA GLU A 192 -10.81 20.15 -16.04
C GLU A 192 -9.76 21.16 -16.50
N SER A 193 -8.51 20.72 -16.59
CA SER A 193 -7.39 21.45 -17.17
C SER A 193 -6.68 20.58 -18.20
N THR A 194 -6.30 21.18 -19.32
CA THR A 194 -5.48 20.50 -20.34
C THR A 194 -4.16 21.23 -20.47
N ILE A 195 -3.06 20.53 -20.17
CA ILE A 195 -1.72 21.08 -20.29
C ILE A 195 -1.06 20.48 -21.54
N PRO A 196 -0.44 21.28 -22.43
CA PRO A 196 0.36 20.76 -23.53
C PRO A 196 1.81 20.48 -23.11
N PHE A 197 2.40 19.42 -23.66
CA PHE A 197 3.80 19.04 -23.51
C PHE A 197 4.41 18.87 -24.88
N THR A 198 5.46 19.63 -25.18
CA THR A 198 6.31 19.33 -26.33
C THR A 198 7.19 18.13 -26.01
N LEU A 199 7.32 17.24 -26.97
CA LEU A 199 8.09 15.99 -26.93
C LEU A 199 9.20 15.99 -27.99
N GLN A 200 9.35 17.08 -28.75
CA GLN A 200 10.28 17.19 -29.88
C GLN A 200 11.75 16.96 -29.49
N TYR A 201 12.11 17.21 -28.24
CA TYR A 201 13.46 16.98 -27.69
C TYR A 201 13.69 15.54 -27.21
N LEU A 202 12.67 14.68 -27.26
CA LEU A 202 12.77 13.27 -26.87
C LEU A 202 13.09 12.43 -28.09
N GLU A 203 13.85 11.36 -27.88
CA GLU A 203 14.00 10.31 -28.88
C GLU A 203 12.77 9.40 -28.91
N PRO A 204 12.49 8.73 -30.04
CA PRO A 204 11.43 7.73 -30.10
C PRO A 204 11.63 6.66 -29.02
N GLY A 205 10.57 6.33 -28.29
CA GLY A 205 10.66 5.38 -27.20
C GLY A 205 9.55 5.50 -26.17
N MET A 206 9.67 4.71 -25.11
CA MET A 206 8.73 4.68 -24.00
C MET A 206 9.23 5.52 -22.83
N TYR A 207 8.32 6.31 -22.26
CA TYR A 207 8.58 7.19 -21.12
C TYR A 207 7.45 7.09 -20.10
N LEU A 208 7.76 7.47 -18.86
CA LEU A 208 6.80 7.70 -17.79
C LEU A 208 6.59 9.21 -17.64
N CYS A 209 5.33 9.62 -17.72
CA CYS A 209 4.87 10.94 -17.34
C CYS A 209 4.41 10.88 -15.88
N ARG A 210 5.20 11.45 -14.97
CA ARG A 210 4.88 11.52 -13.55
C ARG A 210 4.34 12.91 -13.21
N VAL A 211 3.19 12.95 -12.56
CA VAL A 211 2.53 14.19 -12.11
C VAL A 211 2.58 14.21 -10.58
N LEU A 212 3.19 15.25 -10.01
CA LEU A 212 3.24 15.49 -8.58
C LEU A 212 2.33 16.64 -8.22
N VAL A 213 1.49 16.45 -7.23
CA VAL A 213 0.49 17.44 -6.80
C VAL A 213 0.84 17.89 -5.42
N LYS A 214 1.28 19.13 -5.28
CA LYS A 214 1.66 19.67 -3.98
C LYS A 214 0.40 20.11 -3.24
N ASN A 215 0.05 19.36 -2.20
CA ASN A 215 -0.89 19.83 -1.19
C ASN A 215 -0.11 20.20 0.08
N PRO A 216 -0.63 21.11 0.92
CA PRO A 216 0.03 21.51 2.17
C PRO A 216 0.36 20.35 3.12
N ALA A 217 -0.39 19.25 3.06
CA ALA A 217 -0.24 18.10 3.94
C ALA A 217 0.46 16.89 3.27
N LYS A 218 0.41 16.78 1.94
CA LYS A 218 0.83 15.58 1.19
C LYS A 218 1.14 15.92 -0.26
N THR A 219 2.09 15.22 -0.87
CA THR A 219 2.28 15.27 -2.32
C THR A 219 1.66 14.03 -2.95
N ASP A 220 0.58 14.19 -3.72
CA ASP A 220 0.01 13.08 -4.48
C ASP A 220 0.87 12.83 -5.71
N VAL A 221 1.08 11.56 -6.08
CA VAL A 221 1.90 11.19 -7.25
C VAL A 221 1.11 10.28 -8.17
N PHE A 222 0.98 10.70 -9.43
CA PHE A 222 0.36 9.93 -10.49
C PHE A 222 1.39 9.64 -11.57
N THR A 223 1.28 8.49 -12.24
CA THR A 223 2.22 8.12 -13.31
C THR A 223 1.47 7.47 -14.46
N GLU A 224 1.63 8.05 -15.65
CA GLU A 224 1.10 7.54 -16.92
C GLU A 224 2.24 7.15 -17.87
N ARG A 225 1.98 6.21 -18.76
CA ARG A 225 2.95 5.83 -19.80
C ARG A 225 2.71 6.65 -21.06
N ILE A 226 3.78 7.06 -21.73
CA ILE A 226 3.71 7.70 -23.05
C ILE A 226 4.72 7.08 -24.00
N GLN A 227 4.26 6.77 -25.20
CA GLN A 227 5.08 6.36 -26.32
C GLN A 227 5.33 7.56 -27.24
N VAL A 228 6.60 7.90 -27.47
CA VAL A 228 7.02 8.94 -28.42
C VAL A 228 7.38 8.26 -29.74
N VAL A 229 6.83 8.79 -30.83
CA VAL A 229 7.10 8.39 -32.22
C VAL A 229 7.56 9.63 -33.03
N LYS A 230 8.37 9.42 -34.07
CA LYS A 230 8.84 10.46 -35.01
C LYS A 230 8.57 10.00 -36.44
#